data_AF-A0A920EIS9-F1
#
_entry.id   AF-A0A920EIS9-F1
#
_cell.length_a   1.000
_cell.length_b   1.000
_cell.length_c   1.000
_cell.angle_alpha   90.00
_cell.angle_beta   90.00
_cell.angle_gamma   90.00
#
_symmetry.space_group_name_H-M   'P 1'
#
loop_
_entity.id
_entity.type
_entity.pdbx_description
1 polymer ?
#
loop_
_entity_poly.entity_id
_entity_poly.type
_entity_poly.pdbx_seq_one_letter_code
_entity_poly.pdbx_strand_id
1 'polypeptide(L)'
;MRLEQLGASRIISRQDCDVDYEDIAASWISDAVPKLTNNLSHSDPGEKSTRVRSEWNRKNPFPARLSLNKLLSKNGSGKEIRHYEVDISDSGIEYSAGDVINVLPVNNSTLVSLIIERLDIDPSHIPNGKEQSLEVLLTSYYEISTQGKN
;
A
#
# COMPACT_ATOMS: atom_id res chain seq x y z
N MET A 1 -4.26 27.71 -4.24
CA MET A 1 -5.00 28.98 -4.01
C MET A 1 -5.20 29.81 -5.29
N ARG A 2 -5.09 29.23 -6.49
CA ARG A 2 -5.29 29.99 -7.75
C ARG A 2 -6.76 30.12 -8.16
N LEU A 3 -7.57 29.09 -7.91
CA LEU A 3 -8.99 29.09 -8.26
C LEU A 3 -9.78 30.17 -7.49
N GLU A 4 -9.52 30.34 -6.20
CA GLU A 4 -10.11 31.42 -5.39
C GLU A 4 -9.70 32.81 -5.86
N GLN A 5 -8.42 33.00 -6.23
CA GLN A 5 -7.93 34.25 -6.82
C GLN A 5 -8.58 34.55 -8.18
N LEU A 6 -9.06 33.53 -8.88
CA LEU A 6 -9.79 33.66 -10.15
C LEU A 6 -11.31 33.76 -9.94
N GLY A 7 -11.79 33.89 -8.69
CA GLY A 7 -13.20 34.12 -8.35
C GLY A 7 -14.02 32.86 -8.04
N ALA A 8 -13.41 31.66 -8.02
CA ALA A 8 -14.11 30.45 -7.62
C ALA A 8 -14.28 30.39 -6.08
N SER A 9 -15.41 29.85 -5.62
CA SER A 9 -15.66 29.63 -4.19
C SER A 9 -15.39 28.18 -3.79
N ARG A 10 -14.73 27.97 -2.67
CA ARG A 10 -14.40 26.63 -2.16
C ARG A 10 -15.62 26.00 -1.48
N ILE A 11 -15.96 24.77 -1.87
CA ILE A 11 -17.10 24.00 -1.31
C ILE A 11 -16.69 23.18 -0.08
N ILE A 12 -15.44 22.69 -0.05
CA ILE A 12 -14.86 21.94 1.06
C ILE A 12 -13.38 22.30 1.19
N SER A 13 -12.86 22.34 2.43
CA SER A 13 -11.45 22.59 2.70
C SER A 13 -10.55 21.62 1.92
N ARG A 14 -9.51 22.15 1.28
CA ARG A 14 -8.44 21.33 0.71
C ARG A 14 -7.78 20.57 1.86
N GLN A 15 -7.67 19.26 1.70
CA GLN A 15 -6.91 18.41 2.60
C GLN A 15 -5.58 18.10 1.94
N ASP A 16 -4.48 18.40 2.64
CA ASP A 16 -3.15 17.97 2.24
C ASP A 16 -2.87 16.63 2.88
N CYS A 17 -2.42 15.68 2.06
CA CYS A 17 -2.10 14.33 2.48
C CYS A 17 -0.65 14.02 2.13
N ASP A 18 0.03 13.32 3.03
CA ASP A 18 1.42 12.85 2.83
C ASP A 18 1.39 11.39 2.31
N VAL A 19 2.39 10.57 2.62
CA VAL A 19 2.51 9.18 2.16
C VAL A 19 1.28 8.31 2.52
N ASP A 20 0.75 8.43 3.73
CA ASP A 20 -0.41 7.65 4.23
C ASP A 20 -1.76 8.37 3.96
N TYR A 21 -2.02 8.68 2.70
CA TYR A 21 -3.16 9.53 2.32
C TYR A 21 -4.51 8.84 2.23
N GLU A 22 -4.57 7.50 2.18
CA GLU A 22 -5.77 6.83 1.66
C GLU A 22 -6.99 6.95 2.58
N ASP A 23 -6.82 6.87 3.90
CA ASP A 23 -7.93 7.01 4.85
C ASP A 23 -8.41 8.47 4.92
N ILE A 24 -7.47 9.41 4.90
CA ILE A 24 -7.76 10.85 4.87
C ILE A 24 -8.50 11.21 3.58
N ALA A 25 -8.03 10.70 2.44
CA ALA A 25 -8.66 10.89 1.15
C ALA A 25 -10.05 10.24 1.09
N ALA A 26 -10.22 9.03 1.63
CA ALA A 26 -11.50 8.35 1.67
C ALA A 26 -12.55 9.15 2.47
N SER A 27 -12.17 9.64 3.65
CA SER A 27 -13.04 10.52 4.45
C SER A 27 -13.37 11.81 3.70
N TRP A 28 -12.35 12.46 3.11
CA TRP A 28 -12.54 13.70 2.38
C TRP A 28 -13.48 13.53 1.17
N ILE A 29 -13.34 12.43 0.40
CA ILE A 29 -14.21 12.11 -0.74
C ILE A 29 -15.64 11.89 -0.27
N SER A 30 -15.84 11.16 0.83
CA SER A 30 -17.15 10.91 1.42
C SER A 30 -17.87 12.23 1.78
N ASP A 31 -17.11 13.24 2.22
CA ASP A 31 -17.65 14.56 2.55
C ASP A 31 -17.84 15.47 1.33
N ALA A 32 -16.95 15.37 0.35
CA ALA A 32 -16.91 16.26 -0.82
C ALA A 32 -17.98 15.93 -1.86
N VAL A 33 -18.18 14.65 -2.17
CA VAL A 33 -19.07 14.19 -3.26
C VAL A 33 -20.54 14.60 -3.04
N PRO A 34 -21.14 14.46 -1.84
CA PRO A 34 -22.51 14.91 -1.60
C PRO A 34 -22.68 16.43 -1.76
N LYS A 35 -21.69 17.21 -1.30
CA LYS A 35 -21.71 18.67 -1.42
C LYS A 35 -21.56 19.13 -2.87
N LEU A 36 -20.82 18.39 -3.68
CA LEU A 36 -20.64 18.70 -5.09
C LEU A 36 -21.91 18.39 -5.90
N THR A 37 -22.53 17.23 -5.66
CA THR A 37 -23.73 16.78 -6.39
C THR A 37 -24.97 17.63 -6.09
N ASN A 38 -25.15 18.09 -4.85
CA ASN A 38 -26.24 19.01 -4.52
C ASN A 38 -26.14 20.39 -5.22
N ASN A 39 -24.96 20.77 -5.71
CA ASN A 39 -24.72 22.04 -6.41
C ASN A 39 -24.73 21.90 -7.95
N LEU A 40 -24.89 20.69 -8.48
CA LEU A 40 -24.86 20.42 -9.93
C LEU A 40 -26.28 20.11 -10.42
N SER A 41 -26.95 21.11 -11.01
CA SER A 41 -28.28 20.92 -11.61
C SER A 41 -28.25 20.39 -13.04
N HIS A 42 -27.09 20.17 -13.67
CA HIS A 42 -26.98 19.59 -15.00
C HIS A 42 -25.63 18.84 -15.14
N SER A 43 -25.68 17.59 -15.57
CA SER A 43 -24.49 16.84 -15.97
C SER A 43 -24.78 16.06 -17.24
N ASP A 44 -24.21 16.54 -18.35
CA ASP A 44 -24.00 15.76 -19.56
C ASP A 44 -22.89 14.73 -19.27
N PRO A 45 -23.02 13.43 -19.61
CA PRO A 45 -22.03 12.44 -19.23
C PRO A 45 -20.80 12.58 -20.12
N GLY A 46 -19.75 13.19 -19.57
CA GLY A 46 -18.42 13.14 -20.17
C GLY A 46 -17.95 11.69 -20.34
N GLU A 47 -17.34 11.40 -21.49
CA GLU A 47 -16.83 10.09 -21.86
C GLU A 47 -15.97 9.47 -20.74
N LYS A 48 -16.44 8.36 -20.18
CA LYS A 48 -15.69 7.62 -19.16
C LYS A 48 -14.49 6.97 -19.82
N SER A 49 -13.28 7.44 -19.48
CA SER A 49 -12.05 6.73 -19.81
C SER A 49 -12.08 5.33 -19.17
N THR A 50 -12.25 4.30 -20.00
CA THR A 50 -12.20 2.88 -19.62
C THR A 50 -10.76 2.41 -19.46
N ARG A 51 -9.99 3.05 -18.58
CA ARG A 51 -8.76 2.41 -18.09
C ARG A 51 -9.17 1.33 -17.10
N VAL A 52 -9.20 0.09 -17.58
CA VAL A 52 -9.31 -1.08 -16.70
C VAL A 52 -8.08 -1.06 -15.81
N ARG A 53 -8.24 -0.62 -14.56
CA ARG A 53 -7.19 -0.76 -13.55
C ARG A 53 -7.06 -2.24 -13.24
N SER A 54 -5.83 -2.74 -13.11
CA SER A 54 -5.60 -4.09 -12.61
C SER A 54 -6.36 -4.27 -11.29
N GLU A 55 -6.98 -5.43 -11.09
CA GLU A 55 -7.56 -5.80 -9.79
C GLU A 55 -6.49 -5.85 -8.69
N TRP A 56 -5.25 -6.06 -9.10
CA TRP A 56 -4.07 -6.07 -8.25
C TRP A 56 -3.67 -4.66 -7.83
N ASN A 57 -3.54 -4.47 -6.54
CA ASN A 57 -3.14 -3.20 -5.92
C ASN A 57 -2.47 -3.47 -4.55
N ARG A 58 -2.07 -2.41 -3.84
CA ARG A 58 -1.37 -2.54 -2.55
C ARG A 58 -2.16 -3.35 -1.49
N LYS A 59 -3.50 -3.28 -1.51
CA LYS A 59 -4.38 -4.03 -0.59
C LYS A 59 -4.75 -5.42 -1.10
N ASN A 60 -4.57 -5.69 -2.39
CA ASN A 60 -4.79 -6.98 -3.04
C ASN A 60 -3.61 -7.28 -3.98
N PRO A 61 -2.43 -7.68 -3.46
CA PRO A 61 -1.26 -7.90 -4.28
C PRO A 61 -1.39 -9.20 -5.08
N PHE A 62 -0.84 -9.22 -6.30
CA PHE A 62 -0.74 -10.46 -7.08
C PHE A 62 0.32 -11.38 -6.45
N PRO A 63 0.01 -12.66 -6.11
CA PRO A 63 0.97 -13.61 -5.57
C PRO A 63 1.89 -14.14 -6.68
N ALA A 64 2.80 -13.27 -7.14
CA ALA A 64 3.70 -13.57 -8.24
C ALA A 64 4.78 -14.59 -7.85
N ARG A 65 5.10 -15.51 -8.76
CA ARG A 65 6.19 -16.47 -8.55
C ARG A 65 7.53 -15.82 -8.86
N LEU A 66 8.51 -15.99 -7.98
CA LEU A 66 9.89 -15.64 -8.27
C LEU A 66 10.56 -16.75 -9.10
N SER A 67 10.76 -16.51 -10.39
CA SER A 67 11.31 -17.50 -11.33
C SER A 67 12.83 -17.58 -11.27
N LEU A 68 13.51 -16.48 -10.94
CA LEU A 68 14.96 -16.43 -10.79
C LEU A 68 15.37 -15.64 -9.56
N ASN A 69 16.39 -16.14 -8.87
CA ASN A 69 17.11 -15.44 -7.82
C ASN A 69 18.62 -15.66 -7.99
N LYS A 70 19.32 -14.69 -8.58
CA LYS A 70 20.73 -14.80 -8.92
C LYS A 70 21.60 -13.81 -8.14
N LEU A 71 22.66 -14.30 -7.49
CA LEU A 71 23.68 -13.45 -6.89
C LEU A 71 24.51 -12.78 -7.99
N LEU A 72 24.59 -11.44 -7.96
CA LEU A 72 25.40 -10.63 -8.88
C LEU A 72 26.70 -10.15 -8.24
N SER A 73 26.70 -9.94 -6.91
CA SER A 73 27.90 -9.54 -6.19
C SER A 73 28.94 -10.66 -6.15
N LYS A 74 30.21 -10.28 -6.27
CA LYS A 74 31.35 -11.22 -6.19
C LYS A 74 31.66 -11.60 -4.75
N ASN A 75 32.40 -12.70 -4.59
CA ASN A 75 32.93 -13.09 -3.29
C ASN A 75 33.81 -11.97 -2.70
N GLY A 76 33.64 -11.67 -1.41
CA GLY A 76 34.33 -10.56 -0.73
C GLY A 76 33.69 -9.17 -0.93
N SER A 77 32.57 -9.06 -1.65
CA SER A 77 31.81 -7.81 -1.70
C SER A 77 31.21 -7.47 -0.33
N GLY A 78 31.33 -6.22 0.13
CA GLY A 78 30.68 -5.75 1.36
C GLY A 78 29.16 -5.55 1.24
N LYS A 79 28.59 -5.78 0.05
CA LYS A 79 27.15 -5.73 -0.22
C LYS A 79 26.73 -6.95 -1.03
N GLU A 80 25.57 -7.47 -0.71
CA GLU A 80 24.90 -8.52 -1.48
C GLU A 80 23.98 -7.88 -2.51
N ILE A 81 24.24 -8.12 -3.80
CA ILE A 81 23.41 -7.61 -4.89
C ILE A 81 22.83 -8.81 -5.63
N ARG A 82 21.51 -8.82 -5.83
CA ARG A 82 20.80 -9.93 -6.45
C ARG A 82 19.93 -9.46 -7.61
N HIS A 83 19.81 -10.31 -8.63
CA HIS A 83 18.89 -10.17 -9.74
C HIS A 83 17.70 -11.11 -9.53
N TYR A 84 16.51 -10.56 -9.65
CA TYR A 84 15.25 -11.25 -9.44
C TYR A 84 14.42 -11.19 -10.71
N GLU A 85 13.79 -12.31 -11.05
CA GLU A 85 12.77 -12.36 -12.11
C GLU A 85 11.46 -12.79 -11.48
N VAL A 86 10.42 -11.99 -11.73
CA VAL A 86 9.08 -12.17 -11.17
C VAL A 86 8.16 -12.52 -12.32
N ASP A 87 7.54 -13.70 -12.24
CA ASP A 87 6.58 -14.17 -13.22
C ASP A 87 5.22 -13.55 -12.94
N ILE A 88 4.80 -12.68 -13.85
CA ILE A 88 3.47 -12.02 -13.85
C ILE A 88 2.57 -12.56 -14.96
N SER A 89 2.92 -13.69 -15.57
CA SER A 89 2.04 -14.38 -16.51
C SER A 89 0.69 -14.66 -15.85
N ASP A 90 -0.38 -14.64 -16.65
CA ASP A 90 -1.77 -14.88 -16.21
C ASP A 90 -2.35 -13.86 -15.22
N SER A 91 -1.57 -12.86 -14.78
CA SER A 91 -2.05 -11.81 -13.86
C SER A 91 -2.90 -10.73 -14.54
N GLY A 92 -2.79 -10.59 -15.85
CA GLY A 92 -3.33 -9.44 -16.60
C GLY A 92 -2.61 -8.11 -16.30
N ILE A 93 -1.48 -8.12 -15.58
CA ILE A 93 -0.66 -6.94 -15.33
C ILE A 93 0.12 -6.57 -16.59
N GLU A 94 -0.07 -5.34 -17.06
CA GLU A 94 0.79 -4.73 -18.09
C GLU A 94 1.92 -3.96 -17.40
N TYR A 95 3.15 -4.13 -17.90
CA TYR A 95 4.34 -3.47 -17.35
C TYR A 95 5.17 -2.86 -18.48
N SER A 96 5.60 -1.62 -18.30
CA SER A 96 6.49 -0.87 -19.20
C SER A 96 7.83 -0.56 -18.53
N ALA A 97 8.88 -0.39 -19.34
CA ALA A 97 10.18 0.01 -18.83
C ALA A 97 10.11 1.37 -18.12
N GLY A 98 10.50 1.39 -16.85
CA GLY A 98 10.39 2.56 -15.98
C GLY A 98 9.24 2.49 -14.97
N ASP A 99 8.32 1.53 -15.11
CA ASP A 99 7.31 1.25 -14.10
C ASP A 99 7.96 0.70 -12.82
N VAL A 100 7.19 0.75 -11.72
CA VAL A 100 7.66 0.33 -10.39
C VAL A 100 6.87 -0.89 -9.93
N ILE A 101 7.58 -1.84 -9.32
CA ILE A 101 6.97 -2.99 -8.65
C ILE A 101 7.01 -2.74 -7.15
N ASN A 102 5.85 -2.86 -6.50
CA ASN A 102 5.77 -2.90 -5.05
C ASN A 102 5.86 -4.35 -4.56
N VAL A 103 6.78 -4.61 -3.65
CA VAL A 103 6.93 -5.91 -2.99
C VAL A 103 6.42 -5.77 -1.56
N LEU A 104 5.51 -6.65 -1.14
CA LEU A 104 5.06 -6.73 0.25
C LEU A 104 5.96 -7.75 0.99
N PRO A 105 6.92 -7.31 1.82
CA PRO A 105 7.76 -8.23 2.56
C PRO A 105 7.00 -8.84 3.74
N VAL A 106 7.52 -9.97 4.22
CA VAL A 106 7.16 -10.54 5.52
C VAL A 106 8.36 -10.46 6.45
N ASN A 107 8.09 -10.28 7.73
CA ASN A 107 9.14 -10.21 8.74
C ASN A 107 9.82 -11.57 8.93
N ASN A 108 11.06 -11.52 9.42
CA ASN A 108 11.82 -12.71 9.76
C ASN A 108 11.10 -13.50 10.88
N SER A 109 10.77 -14.77 10.63
CA SER A 109 10.04 -15.61 11.58
C SER A 109 10.76 -15.81 12.91
N THR A 110 12.10 -15.80 12.92
CA THR A 110 12.89 -15.89 14.15
C THR A 110 12.70 -14.63 14.99
N LEU A 111 12.72 -13.44 14.37
CA LEU A 111 12.45 -12.20 15.08
C LEU A 111 11.03 -12.15 15.64
N VAL A 112 10.03 -12.56 14.85
CA VAL A 112 8.64 -12.67 15.31
C VAL A 112 8.54 -13.59 16.53
N SER A 113 9.17 -14.77 16.45
CA SER A 113 9.18 -15.76 17.55
C SER A 113 9.82 -15.18 18.82
N LEU A 114 10.97 -14.50 18.69
CA LEU A 114 11.67 -13.87 19.81
C LEU A 114 10.84 -12.78 20.49
N ILE A 115 10.09 -11.98 19.72
CA ILE A 115 9.19 -10.96 20.28
C ILE A 115 8.06 -11.63 21.06
N ILE A 116 7.40 -12.64 20.48
CA ILE A 116 6.30 -13.35 21.13
C ILE A 116 6.76 -14.01 22.43
N GLU A 117 7.90 -14.71 22.40
CA GLU A 117 8.51 -15.31 23.59
C GLU A 117 8.82 -14.25 24.65
N ARG A 118 9.37 -13.11 24.24
CA ARG A 118 9.72 -12.03 25.17
C ARG A 118 8.50 -11.40 25.84
N LEU A 119 7.37 -11.37 25.14
CA LEU A 119 6.09 -10.86 25.65
C LEU A 119 5.34 -11.89 26.50
N ASP A 120 5.70 -13.17 26.43
CA ASP A 120 5.03 -14.28 27.11
C ASP A 120 3.52 -14.34 26.79
N ILE A 121 3.20 -14.20 25.50
CA ILE A 121 1.83 -14.26 24.97
C ILE A 121 1.70 -15.44 24.01
N ASP A 122 0.55 -16.11 24.02
CA ASP A 122 0.26 -17.17 23.05
C ASP A 122 0.28 -16.61 21.60
N PRO A 123 1.02 -17.23 20.65
CA PRO A 123 1.11 -16.75 19.26
C PRO A 123 -0.26 -16.59 18.57
N SER A 124 -1.23 -17.44 18.93
CA SER A 124 -2.59 -17.45 18.39
C SER A 124 -3.52 -16.42 19.05
N HIS A 125 -3.06 -15.74 20.10
CA HIS A 125 -3.82 -14.69 20.76
C HIS A 125 -4.23 -13.60 19.77
N ILE A 126 -5.51 -13.22 19.77
CA ILE A 126 -6.04 -12.14 18.95
C ILE A 126 -6.16 -10.88 19.82
N PRO A 127 -5.36 -9.83 19.57
CA PRO A 127 -5.44 -8.59 20.33
C PRO A 127 -6.79 -7.89 20.17
N ASN A 128 -7.23 -7.17 21.20
CA ASN A 128 -8.48 -6.41 21.16
C ASN A 128 -8.53 -5.43 19.98
N GLY A 129 -9.62 -5.46 19.22
CA GLY A 129 -9.81 -4.61 18.03
C GLY A 129 -9.06 -5.07 16.78
N LYS A 130 -8.52 -6.30 16.78
CA LYS A 130 -7.91 -6.95 15.62
C LYS A 130 -8.68 -8.20 15.22
N GLU A 131 -8.52 -8.59 13.96
CA GLU A 131 -9.18 -9.77 13.38
C GLU A 131 -8.24 -10.98 13.23
N GLN A 132 -6.93 -10.75 13.41
CA GLN A 132 -5.88 -11.76 13.20
C GLN A 132 -5.06 -11.97 14.47
N SER A 133 -4.45 -13.15 14.58
CA SER A 133 -3.54 -13.51 15.68
C SER A 133 -2.30 -12.62 15.72
N LEU A 134 -1.71 -12.47 16.90
CA LEU A 134 -0.48 -11.70 17.12
C LEU A 134 0.66 -12.15 16.19
N GLU A 135 0.81 -13.45 15.96
CA GLU A 135 1.82 -13.99 15.04
C GLU A 135 1.65 -13.45 13.61
N VAL A 136 0.45 -13.53 13.06
CA VAL A 136 0.12 -13.01 11.72
C VAL A 136 0.35 -11.50 11.65
N LEU A 137 -0.07 -10.76 12.67
CA LEU A 137 0.10 -9.31 12.72
C LEU A 137 1.59 -8.92 12.72
N LEU A 138 2.40 -9.56 13.56
CA LEU A 138 3.85 -9.34 13.60
C LEU A 138 4.54 -9.83 12.34
N THR A 139 4.01 -10.84 11.65
CA THR A 139 4.61 -11.39 10.44
C THR A 139 4.39 -10.51 9.21
N SER A 140 3.20 -9.92 9.06
CA SER A 140 2.80 -9.30 7.79
C SER A 140 2.21 -7.90 7.87
N TYR A 141 1.86 -7.41 9.06
CA TYR A 141 1.11 -6.15 9.22
C TYR A 141 1.84 -5.09 10.03
N TYR A 142 2.85 -5.46 10.82
CA TYR A 142 3.64 -4.53 11.61
C TYR A 142 5.09 -4.43 11.16
N GLU A 143 5.61 -3.21 11.18
CA GLU A 143 7.04 -2.95 11.04
C GLU A 143 7.69 -3.20 12.42
N ILE A 144 8.64 -4.14 12.47
CA ILE A 144 9.27 -4.58 13.73
C ILE A 144 10.81 -4.56 13.64
N SER A 145 11.37 -4.08 12.52
CA SER A 145 12.80 -4.13 12.25
C SER A 145 13.49 -2.78 12.47
N THR A 146 12.73 -1.68 12.48
CA THR A 146 13.27 -0.36 12.81
C THR A 146 13.03 -0.01 14.27
N GLN A 147 13.96 0.74 14.86
CA GLN A 147 13.73 1.30 16.19
C GLN A 147 12.61 2.33 16.12
N GLY A 148 11.63 2.20 17.01
CA GLY A 148 10.60 3.21 17.17
C GLY A 148 11.24 4.58 17.39
N LYS A 149 10.75 5.60 16.67
CA LYS A 149 11.09 6.99 16.94
C LYS A 149 10.53 7.35 18.32
N ASN A 150 11.36 7.26 19.35
CA ASN A 150 11.11 7.89 20.64
C ASN A 150 11.52 9.36 20.57
#